data_AF-A0AAD7NHI6-F1
#
_entry.id   AF-A0AAD7NHI6-F1
#
_cell.length_a   1.000
_cell.length_b   1.000
_cell.length_c   1.000
_cell.angle_alpha   90.00
_cell.angle_beta   90.00
_cell.angle_gamma   90.00
#
_symmetry.space_group_name_H-M   'P 1'
#
loop_
_entity.id
_entity.type
_entity.pdbx_description
1 polymer ?
#
loop_
_entity_poly.entity_id
_entity_poly.type
_entity_poly.pdbx_seq_one_letter_code
_entity_poly.pdbx_strand_id
1 'polypeptide(L)'
;MLKLGRKYEIAAFRDDAVSRLHHDYPTQFEDWDRLFANTELRKIQHADQAELLNLACETGVSTCIPALGLECLYERSLEQLFSGIDSQITLPNSTKVMLALAAELLHREQGKNFEWLRKNYWEDHCEACADEEKNSEDGVIYYLKGEVPDISGTVFPWNKVASGHWVDRLCEDCENLAKAEWECCRKKLWERLPTFFGLPAWKDLKDDD
;
A
#
# COMPACT_ATOMS: atom_id res chain seq x y z
N MET A 1 7.70 22.83 -6.84
CA MET A 1 8.60 22.90 -8.01
C MET A 1 7.94 22.38 -9.29
N LEU A 2 7.25 21.23 -9.28
CA LEU A 2 6.52 20.69 -10.46
C LEU A 2 5.58 21.68 -11.15
N LYS A 3 4.70 22.37 -10.40
CA LYS A 3 3.79 23.38 -10.98
C LYS A 3 4.54 24.56 -11.62
N LEU A 4 5.67 24.96 -11.04
CA LEU A 4 6.52 26.04 -11.58
C LEU A 4 7.31 25.55 -12.80
N GLY A 5 7.89 24.35 -12.76
CA GLY A 5 8.59 23.74 -13.90
C GLY A 5 7.68 23.62 -15.11
N ARG A 6 6.42 23.17 -14.94
CA ARG A 6 5.43 23.11 -16.02
C ARG A 6 4.98 24.50 -16.49
N LYS A 7 4.73 25.42 -15.55
CA LYS A 7 4.24 26.78 -15.87
C LYS A 7 5.30 27.66 -16.57
N TYR A 8 6.58 27.44 -16.28
CA TYR A 8 7.69 28.25 -16.79
C TYR A 8 8.62 27.45 -17.72
N GLU A 9 8.25 26.23 -18.10
CA GLU A 9 9.02 25.33 -18.97
C GLU A 9 10.47 25.11 -18.52
N ILE A 10 10.71 25.11 -17.20
CA ILE A 10 12.04 24.89 -16.62
C ILE A 10 12.23 23.39 -16.42
N ALA A 11 12.71 22.70 -17.47
CA ALA A 11 12.92 21.25 -17.48
C ALA A 11 13.68 20.76 -16.25
N ALA A 12 14.77 21.43 -15.87
CA ALA A 12 15.59 21.04 -14.70
C ALA A 12 14.80 20.97 -13.37
N PHE A 13 13.78 21.83 -13.18
CA PHE A 13 12.95 21.79 -11.98
C PHE A 13 11.85 20.73 -12.04
N ARG A 14 11.39 20.37 -13.24
CA ARG A 14 10.51 19.21 -13.44
C ARG A 14 11.30 17.94 -13.17
N ASP A 15 12.46 17.77 -13.79
CA ASP A 15 13.30 16.58 -13.69
C ASP A 15 13.73 16.30 -12.24
N ASP A 16 14.20 17.31 -11.49
CA ASP A 16 14.57 17.14 -10.08
C ASP A 16 13.36 16.71 -9.23
N ALA A 17 12.20 17.32 -9.47
CA ALA A 17 11.00 17.02 -8.68
C ALA A 17 10.40 15.66 -9.02
N VAL A 18 10.39 15.25 -10.29
CA VAL A 18 10.02 13.90 -10.74
C VAL A 18 10.98 12.87 -10.15
N SER A 19 12.29 13.14 -10.19
CA SER A 19 13.31 12.25 -9.61
C SER A 19 13.09 12.01 -8.11
N ARG A 20 12.69 13.04 -7.35
CA ARG A 20 12.33 12.90 -5.93
C ARG A 20 11.06 12.06 -5.73
N LEU A 21 10.03 12.26 -6.56
CA LEU A 21 8.82 11.44 -6.50
C LEU A 21 9.13 9.97 -6.78
N HIS A 22 9.91 9.66 -7.81
CA HIS A 22 10.28 8.27 -8.13
C HIS A 22 11.14 7.62 -7.06
N HIS A 23 11.96 8.41 -6.37
CA HIS A 23 12.75 7.90 -5.25
C HIS A 23 11.87 7.51 -4.07
N ASP A 24 10.87 8.33 -3.72
CA ASP A 24 10.02 8.11 -2.54
C ASP A 24 8.85 7.15 -2.82
N TYR A 25 8.43 7.06 -4.09
CA TYR A 25 7.29 6.28 -4.55
C TYR A 25 7.70 5.42 -5.75
N PRO A 26 8.52 4.38 -5.51
CA PRO A 26 9.14 3.57 -6.55
C PRO A 26 8.14 2.64 -7.23
N THR A 27 8.52 2.13 -8.40
CA THR A 27 7.78 1.09 -9.13
C THR A 27 8.20 -0.33 -8.74
N GLN A 28 9.40 -0.49 -8.16
CA GLN A 28 9.95 -1.77 -7.74
C GLN A 28 9.56 -2.10 -6.29
N PHE A 29 9.17 -3.34 -6.06
CA PHE A 29 8.72 -3.81 -4.75
C PHE A 29 9.85 -3.74 -3.70
N GLU A 30 11.07 -4.10 -4.09
CA GLU A 30 12.23 -4.13 -3.20
C GLU A 30 12.65 -2.73 -2.73
N ASP A 31 12.43 -1.71 -3.58
CA ASP A 31 12.70 -0.32 -3.22
C ASP A 31 11.62 0.21 -2.27
N TRP A 32 10.35 -0.15 -2.49
CA TRP A 32 9.26 0.16 -1.58
C TRP A 32 9.51 -0.41 -0.17
N ASP A 33 9.87 -1.69 -0.10
CA ASP A 33 10.16 -2.36 1.17
C ASP A 33 11.33 -1.70 1.92
N ARG A 34 12.36 -1.26 1.19
CA ARG A 34 13.49 -0.55 1.77
C ARG A 34 13.07 0.80 2.38
N LEU A 35 12.22 1.56 1.69
CA LEU A 35 11.73 2.86 2.16
C LEU A 35 10.79 2.71 3.35
N PHE A 36 9.95 1.68 3.37
CA PHE A 36 9.07 1.39 4.50
C PHE A 36 9.84 0.88 5.73
N ALA A 37 10.94 0.16 5.53
CA ALA A 37 11.81 -0.26 6.62
C ALA A 37 12.55 0.93 7.27
N ASN A 38 12.85 1.98 6.49
CA ASN A 38 13.55 3.17 6.96
C ASN A 38 13.04 4.45 6.27
N THR A 39 12.13 5.15 6.95
CA THR A 39 11.50 6.38 6.44
C THR A 39 12.46 7.55 6.29
N GLU A 40 13.61 7.53 6.97
CA GLU A 40 14.66 8.55 6.83
C GLU A 40 15.31 8.54 5.43
N LEU A 41 15.08 7.49 4.64
CA LEU A 41 15.54 7.39 3.26
C LEU A 41 14.70 8.23 2.27
N ARG A 42 13.55 8.75 2.70
CA ARG A 42 12.68 9.60 1.88
C ARG A 42 13.27 10.98 1.66
N LYS A 43 13.22 11.45 0.43
CA LYS A 43 13.72 12.78 0.03
C LYS A 43 12.68 13.88 0.23
N ILE A 44 11.40 13.54 0.21
CA ILE A 44 10.29 14.45 0.43
C ILE A 44 9.89 14.29 1.89
N GLN A 45 10.10 15.36 2.65
CA GLN A 45 9.81 15.41 4.08
C GLN A 45 8.65 16.38 4.32
N HIS A 46 7.76 16.04 5.25
CA HIS A 46 6.64 16.88 5.71
C HIS A 46 5.63 17.31 4.63
N ALA A 47 5.58 16.61 3.49
CA ALA A 47 4.57 16.84 2.47
C ALA A 47 3.31 16.01 2.76
N ASP A 48 2.14 16.56 2.44
CA ASP A 48 0.89 15.83 2.51
C ASP A 48 0.75 14.90 1.29
N GLN A 49 0.53 13.61 1.52
CA GLN A 49 0.47 12.60 0.46
C GLN A 49 -0.70 12.83 -0.49
N ALA A 50 -1.82 13.38 -0.01
CA ALA A 50 -2.95 13.74 -0.86
C ALA A 50 -2.59 14.94 -1.77
N GLU A 51 -1.74 15.86 -1.30
CA GLU A 51 -1.15 16.91 -2.15
C GLU A 51 -0.27 16.32 -3.25
N LEU A 52 0.63 15.41 -2.88
CA LEU A 52 1.56 14.78 -3.80
C LEU A 52 0.82 13.95 -4.85
N LEU A 53 -0.22 13.22 -4.43
CA LEU A 53 -1.08 12.46 -5.33
C LEU A 53 -1.80 13.38 -6.32
N ASN A 54 -2.39 14.48 -5.84
CA ASN A 54 -3.01 15.49 -6.71
C ASN A 54 -1.99 16.05 -7.70
N LEU A 55 -0.79 16.37 -7.23
CA LEU A 55 0.27 16.91 -8.06
C LEU A 55 0.71 15.92 -9.13
N ALA A 56 0.88 14.65 -8.79
CA ALA A 56 1.20 13.58 -9.72
C ALA A 56 0.13 13.45 -10.81
N CYS A 57 -1.15 13.36 -10.41
CA CYS A 57 -2.29 13.33 -11.33
C CYS A 57 -2.35 14.57 -12.24
N GLU A 58 -2.17 15.77 -11.70
CA GLU A 58 -2.23 17.01 -12.46
C GLU A 58 -1.08 17.14 -13.47
N THR A 59 0.10 16.60 -13.15
CA THR A 59 1.34 16.81 -13.92
C THR A 59 1.76 15.62 -14.76
N GLY A 60 0.94 14.57 -14.80
CA GLY A 60 1.15 13.38 -15.62
C GLY A 60 2.24 12.45 -15.11
N VAL A 61 2.68 12.59 -13.85
CA VAL A 61 3.68 11.70 -13.24
C VAL A 61 2.99 10.43 -12.74
N SER A 62 2.53 9.63 -13.68
CA SER A 62 1.64 8.50 -13.42
C SER A 62 2.33 7.31 -12.74
N THR A 63 3.65 7.16 -12.89
CA THR A 63 4.39 6.01 -12.37
C THR A 63 4.46 5.97 -10.85
N CYS A 64 4.35 7.11 -10.16
CA CYS A 64 4.33 7.16 -8.70
C CYS A 64 2.92 7.04 -8.09
N ILE A 65 1.85 7.22 -8.89
CA ILE A 65 0.45 7.19 -8.42
C ILE A 65 0.10 5.92 -7.65
N PRO A 66 0.48 4.69 -8.09
CA PRO A 66 0.05 3.49 -7.39
C PRO A 66 0.61 3.40 -5.97
N ALA A 67 1.89 3.74 -5.79
CA ALA A 67 2.56 3.75 -4.49
C ALA A 67 2.06 4.90 -3.60
N LEU A 68 1.92 6.11 -4.16
CA LEU A 68 1.33 7.28 -3.48
C LEU A 68 -0.10 7.01 -3.01
N GLY A 69 -0.94 6.48 -3.91
CA GLY A 69 -2.34 6.19 -3.62
C GLY A 69 -2.49 5.11 -2.56
N LEU A 70 -1.61 4.10 -2.57
CA LEU A 70 -1.56 3.09 -1.51
C LEU A 70 -1.21 3.71 -0.15
N GLU A 71 -0.23 4.62 -0.11
CA GLU A 71 0.12 5.35 1.12
C GLU A 71 -1.01 6.23 1.63
N CYS A 72 -1.70 6.95 0.74
CA CYS A 72 -2.90 7.75 1.08
C CYS A 72 -3.99 6.89 1.73
N LEU A 73 -4.29 5.73 1.14
CA LEU A 73 -5.31 4.81 1.65
C LEU A 73 -4.91 4.15 2.98
N TYR A 74 -3.61 4.11 3.27
CA TYR A 74 -3.08 3.55 4.51
C TYR A 74 -3.14 4.57 5.64
N GLU A 75 -2.77 5.82 5.38
CA GLU A 75 -2.70 6.86 6.41
C GLU A 75 -4.07 7.43 6.78
N ARG A 76 -5.07 7.34 5.88
CA ARG A 76 -6.36 8.02 6.04
C ARG A 76 -7.51 7.16 5.54
N SER A 77 -8.64 7.23 6.23
CA SER A 77 -9.89 6.67 5.73
C SER A 77 -10.40 7.44 4.50
N LEU A 78 -11.24 6.80 3.68
CA LEU A 78 -11.90 7.48 2.55
C LEU A 78 -12.73 8.69 3.03
N GLU A 79 -13.34 8.61 4.21
CA GLU A 79 -14.08 9.73 4.79
C GLU A 79 -13.16 10.92 5.09
N GLN A 80 -11.99 10.68 5.69
CA GLN A 80 -11.00 11.72 5.94
C GLN A 80 -10.48 12.34 4.63
N LEU A 81 -10.17 11.50 3.64
CA LEU A 81 -9.73 11.94 2.31
C LEU A 81 -10.80 12.74 1.56
N PHE A 82 -12.09 12.44 1.78
CA PHE A 82 -13.18 13.02 1.00
C PHE A 82 -13.80 14.26 1.65
N SER A 83 -13.83 14.30 2.98
CA SER A 83 -14.39 15.40 3.75
C SER A 83 -13.53 16.66 3.70
N GLY A 84 -12.21 16.51 3.53
CA GLY A 84 -11.27 17.64 3.50
C GLY A 84 -11.22 18.42 4.81
N ILE A 85 -11.69 17.83 5.91
CA ILE A 85 -11.80 18.52 7.21
C ILE A 85 -10.40 18.68 7.86
N ASP A 86 -9.51 17.72 7.66
CA ASP A 86 -8.16 17.72 8.26
C ASP A 86 -7.05 18.24 7.34
N SER A 87 -7.34 18.43 6.04
CA SER A 87 -6.36 18.95 5.09
C SER A 87 -6.89 20.20 4.40
N GLN A 88 -6.04 21.21 4.19
CA GLN A 88 -6.39 22.36 3.33
C GLN A 88 -6.59 21.96 1.85
N ILE A 89 -6.56 20.67 1.54
CA ILE A 89 -6.42 20.12 0.21
C ILE A 89 -7.70 19.37 -0.14
N THR A 90 -8.43 19.90 -1.11
CA THR A 90 -9.58 19.20 -1.68
C THR A 90 -9.12 18.33 -2.84
N LEU A 91 -9.23 17.01 -2.71
CA LEU A 91 -9.02 16.08 -3.83
C LEU A 91 -10.07 16.32 -4.94
N PRO A 92 -9.69 16.35 -6.23
CA PRO A 92 -10.64 16.32 -7.34
C PRO A 92 -11.52 15.08 -7.30
N ASN A 93 -12.75 15.18 -7.82
CA ASN A 93 -13.69 14.05 -7.86
C ASN A 93 -13.11 12.83 -8.60
N SER A 94 -12.32 13.03 -9.66
CA SER A 94 -11.64 11.95 -10.36
C SER A 94 -10.67 11.19 -9.44
N THR A 95 -9.86 11.91 -8.66
CA THR A 95 -8.94 11.32 -7.68
C THR A 95 -9.69 10.59 -6.57
N LYS A 96 -10.79 11.17 -6.07
CA LYS A 96 -11.64 10.51 -5.05
C LYS A 96 -12.21 9.19 -5.58
N VAL A 97 -12.77 9.18 -6.79
CA VAL A 97 -13.32 7.98 -7.43
C VAL A 97 -12.22 6.93 -7.63
N MET A 98 -11.05 7.33 -8.11
CA MET A 98 -9.89 6.43 -8.26
C MET A 98 -9.51 5.78 -6.93
N LEU A 99 -9.42 6.56 -5.84
CA LEU A 99 -9.08 6.03 -4.52
C LEU A 99 -10.16 5.10 -3.95
N ALA A 100 -11.45 5.43 -4.12
CA ALA A 100 -12.55 4.57 -3.69
C ALA A 100 -12.52 3.21 -4.41
N LEU A 101 -12.34 3.22 -5.74
CA LEU A 101 -12.24 2.00 -6.53
C LEU A 101 -11.01 1.19 -6.14
N ALA A 102 -9.86 1.84 -5.98
CA ALA A 102 -8.63 1.18 -5.54
C ALA A 102 -8.81 0.51 -4.17
N ALA A 103 -9.43 1.19 -3.21
CA ALA A 103 -9.69 0.65 -1.88
C ALA A 103 -10.60 -0.60 -1.94
N GLU A 104 -11.68 -0.54 -2.71
CA GLU A 104 -12.60 -1.68 -2.89
C GLU A 104 -11.87 -2.89 -3.54
N LEU A 105 -11.10 -2.64 -4.60
CA LEU A 105 -10.37 -3.69 -5.31
C LEU A 105 -9.27 -4.30 -4.45
N LEU A 106 -8.50 -3.47 -3.73
CA LEU A 106 -7.45 -3.90 -2.82
C LEU A 106 -8.03 -4.78 -1.71
N HIS A 107 -9.09 -4.33 -1.04
CA HIS A 107 -9.74 -5.11 0.01
C HIS A 107 -10.20 -6.48 -0.49
N ARG A 108 -10.86 -6.51 -1.66
CA ARG A 108 -11.33 -7.75 -2.26
C ARG A 108 -10.19 -8.71 -2.63
N GLU A 109 -9.08 -8.19 -3.16
CA GLU A 109 -7.94 -9.03 -3.55
C GLU A 109 -7.12 -9.49 -2.33
N GLN A 110 -7.04 -8.68 -1.27
CA GLN A 110 -6.44 -9.11 -0.01
C GLN A 110 -7.20 -10.30 0.60
N GLY A 111 -8.53 -10.25 0.64
CA GLY A 111 -9.32 -11.36 1.18
C GLY A 111 -9.08 -12.71 0.48
N LYS A 112 -8.66 -12.68 -0.79
CA LYS A 112 -8.26 -13.89 -1.55
C LYS A 112 -6.80 -14.26 -1.31
N ASN A 113 -5.90 -13.29 -1.40
CA ASN A 113 -4.47 -13.55 -1.29
C ASN A 113 -4.11 -14.03 0.12
N PHE A 114 -4.74 -13.46 1.15
CA PHE A 114 -4.51 -13.83 2.54
C PHE A 114 -5.50 -14.89 3.06
N GLU A 115 -6.05 -15.73 2.18
CA GLU A 115 -6.94 -16.82 2.58
C GLU A 115 -6.25 -17.86 3.48
N TRP A 116 -4.93 -18.04 3.33
CA TRP A 116 -4.09 -18.92 4.15
C TRP A 116 -4.06 -18.55 5.64
N LEU A 117 -4.43 -17.32 5.99
CA LEU A 117 -4.56 -16.91 7.39
C LEU A 117 -5.79 -17.53 8.08
N ARG A 118 -6.70 -18.17 7.34
CA ARG A 118 -7.86 -18.82 7.94
C ARG A 118 -7.48 -20.10 8.68
N LYS A 119 -8.24 -20.40 9.74
CA LYS A 119 -8.02 -21.52 10.65
C LYS A 119 -7.69 -22.85 9.97
N ASN A 120 -8.45 -23.23 8.94
CA ASN A 120 -8.31 -24.53 8.26
C ASN A 120 -6.94 -24.73 7.61
N TYR A 121 -6.21 -23.65 7.29
CA TYR A 121 -4.87 -23.75 6.72
C TYR A 121 -3.88 -24.37 7.71
N TRP A 122 -3.99 -24.05 9.00
CA TRP A 122 -3.07 -24.51 10.03
C TRP A 122 -3.36 -25.93 10.51
N GLU A 123 -4.62 -26.35 10.46
CA GLU A 123 -5.05 -27.73 10.78
C GLU A 123 -4.30 -28.76 9.91
N ASP A 124 -4.06 -28.44 8.65
CA ASP A 124 -3.35 -29.31 7.69
C ASP A 124 -1.82 -29.31 7.89
N HIS A 125 -1.26 -28.30 8.57
CA HIS A 125 0.19 -28.10 8.69
C HIS A 125 0.75 -28.39 10.08
N CYS A 126 0.03 -28.04 11.15
CA CYS A 126 0.49 -28.23 12.53
C CYS A 126 -0.65 -28.21 13.54
N GLU A 127 -1.00 -29.37 14.13
CA GLU A 127 -2.05 -29.49 15.16
C GLU A 127 -1.80 -28.58 16.38
N ALA A 128 -0.54 -28.47 16.83
CA ALA A 128 -0.17 -27.63 17.98
C ALA A 128 -0.39 -26.14 17.74
N CYS A 129 -0.30 -25.71 16.48
CA CYS A 129 -0.57 -24.34 16.05
C CYS A 129 -1.98 -24.15 15.49
N ALA A 130 -2.84 -25.18 15.49
CA ALA A 130 -4.23 -25.10 15.00
C ALA A 130 -5.27 -24.95 16.13
N ASP A 131 -4.83 -25.06 17.39
CA ASP A 131 -5.63 -25.04 18.60
C ASP A 131 -6.56 -23.80 18.67
N GLU A 132 -7.88 -24.06 18.75
CA GLU A 132 -8.94 -23.03 18.73
C GLU A 132 -8.83 -22.03 19.89
N GLU A 133 -8.44 -22.47 21.08
CA GLU A 133 -8.28 -21.57 22.25
C GLU A 133 -7.05 -20.66 22.11
N LYS A 134 -6.06 -21.08 21.31
CA LYS A 134 -4.85 -20.28 21.02
C LYS A 134 -4.97 -19.49 19.73
N ASN A 135 -5.85 -19.83 18.80
CA ASN A 135 -6.05 -19.07 17.56
C ASN A 135 -7.36 -18.29 17.51
N SER A 136 -8.12 -18.27 18.61
CA SER A 136 -9.44 -17.64 18.69
C SER A 136 -9.36 -16.18 18.25
N GLU A 137 -9.76 -15.96 17.00
CA GLU A 137 -10.44 -14.82 16.40
C GLU A 137 -9.91 -13.38 16.57
N ASP A 138 -8.99 -13.08 17.47
CA ASP A 138 -8.71 -11.67 17.80
C ASP A 138 -7.56 -11.06 16.97
N GLY A 139 -6.56 -11.85 16.57
CA GLY A 139 -5.37 -11.32 15.90
C GLY A 139 -5.46 -11.39 14.37
N VAL A 140 -5.67 -12.60 13.84
CA VAL A 140 -5.63 -12.89 12.39
C VAL A 140 -6.93 -12.50 11.69
N ILE A 141 -8.04 -12.70 12.40
CA ILE A 141 -9.37 -12.39 11.92
C ILE A 141 -9.62 -10.89 11.93
N TYR A 142 -8.98 -10.10 12.79
CA TYR A 142 -9.10 -8.64 12.75
C TYR A 142 -8.71 -8.06 11.38
N TYR A 143 -7.60 -8.54 10.81
CA TYR A 143 -7.13 -8.11 9.48
C TYR A 143 -8.03 -8.58 8.32
N LEU A 144 -8.87 -9.60 8.52
CA LEU A 144 -9.69 -10.21 7.45
C LEU A 144 -11.21 -10.04 7.60
N LYS A 145 -11.72 -9.86 8.82
CA LYS A 145 -13.14 -9.67 9.15
C LYS A 145 -13.49 -8.19 9.36
N GLY A 146 -12.52 -7.27 9.31
CA GLY A 146 -12.83 -5.85 9.33
C GLY A 146 -13.81 -5.48 8.22
N GLU A 147 -14.93 -4.87 8.57
CA GLU A 147 -15.89 -4.26 7.62
C GLU A 147 -15.27 -3.07 6.87
N VAL A 148 -14.07 -2.64 7.29
CA VAL A 148 -13.29 -1.56 6.69
C VAL A 148 -12.14 -2.16 5.88
N PRO A 149 -11.83 -1.62 4.68
CA PRO A 149 -10.64 -1.97 3.90
C PRO A 149 -9.34 -1.81 4.68
N ASP A 150 -8.93 -2.83 5.45
CA ASP A 150 -7.61 -2.83 6.06
C ASP A 150 -6.55 -3.23 5.02
N ILE A 151 -6.04 -2.23 4.32
CA ILE A 151 -5.00 -2.44 3.31
C ILE A 151 -3.60 -2.68 3.90
N SER A 152 -3.48 -2.74 5.23
CA SER A 152 -2.21 -2.96 5.94
C SER A 152 -1.46 -4.20 5.45
N GLY A 153 -2.19 -5.28 5.14
CA GLY A 153 -1.60 -6.50 4.60
C GLY A 153 -0.92 -6.32 3.24
N THR A 154 -1.30 -5.30 2.47
CA THR A 154 -0.65 -4.95 1.20
C THR A 154 0.60 -4.10 1.41
N VAL A 155 0.60 -3.27 2.46
CA VAL A 155 1.61 -2.24 2.68
C VAL A 155 2.81 -2.79 3.44
N PHE A 156 2.59 -3.58 4.49
CA PHE A 156 3.62 -3.84 5.49
C PHE A 156 4.47 -5.09 5.29
N PRO A 157 5.80 -4.97 5.37
CA PRO A 157 6.67 -6.14 5.44
C PRO A 157 6.39 -6.97 6.70
N TRP A 158 6.74 -8.26 6.65
CA TRP A 158 6.48 -9.21 7.72
C TRP A 158 6.91 -8.69 9.10
N ASN A 159 8.10 -8.10 9.19
CA ASN A 159 8.66 -7.59 10.46
C ASN A 159 7.81 -6.48 11.12
N LYS A 160 6.88 -5.84 10.41
CA LYS A 160 5.97 -4.83 10.96
C LYS A 160 4.66 -5.43 11.45
N VAL A 161 4.25 -6.58 10.90
CA VAL A 161 3.03 -7.31 11.33
C VAL A 161 3.32 -8.43 12.32
N ALA A 162 4.55 -8.93 12.33
CA ALA A 162 5.01 -10.02 13.19
C ALA A 162 5.12 -9.64 14.66
N SER A 163 5.03 -8.35 15.00
CA SER A 163 4.91 -7.90 16.39
C SER A 163 3.50 -8.11 16.97
N GLY A 164 2.55 -8.66 16.20
CA GLY A 164 1.21 -8.97 16.67
C GLY A 164 1.16 -10.27 17.46
N HIS A 165 0.29 -10.31 18.48
CA HIS A 165 0.06 -11.45 19.38
C HIS A 165 -0.33 -12.78 18.72
N TRP A 166 -0.53 -12.82 17.40
CA TRP A 166 -0.85 -14.04 16.66
C TRP A 166 0.42 -14.77 16.18
N VAL A 167 1.49 -14.05 15.83
CA VAL A 167 2.74 -14.67 15.40
C VAL A 167 3.43 -15.38 16.55
N ASP A 168 3.36 -14.81 17.76
CA ASP A 168 3.89 -15.42 19.00
C ASP A 168 3.28 -16.80 19.34
N ARG A 169 2.18 -17.18 18.67
CA ARG A 169 1.47 -18.45 18.89
C ARG A 169 1.85 -19.52 17.86
N LEU A 170 2.62 -19.15 16.84
CA LEU A 170 3.14 -20.08 15.85
C LEU A 170 4.43 -20.72 16.38
N CYS A 171 4.63 -21.99 16.08
CA CYS A 171 5.96 -22.58 16.17
C CYS A 171 6.87 -21.98 15.09
N GLU A 172 8.18 -22.15 15.22
CA GLU A 172 9.18 -21.62 14.28
C GLU A 172 8.89 -22.02 12.82
N ASP A 173 8.49 -23.27 12.57
CA ASP A 173 8.15 -23.75 11.22
C ASP A 173 6.92 -23.03 10.65
N CYS A 174 5.86 -22.86 11.45
CA CYS A 174 4.64 -22.17 11.05
C CYS A 174 4.86 -20.66 10.87
N GLU A 175 5.70 -20.04 11.70
CA GLU A 175 6.09 -18.64 11.53
C GLU A 175 6.83 -18.44 10.19
N ASN A 176 7.77 -19.32 9.88
CA ASN A 176 8.50 -19.27 8.61
C ASN A 176 7.58 -19.46 7.41
N LEU A 177 6.61 -20.38 7.50
CA LEU A 177 5.59 -20.57 6.48
C LEU A 177 4.70 -19.33 6.33
N ALA A 178 4.23 -18.77 7.44
CA ALA A 178 3.40 -17.57 7.46
C ALA A 178 4.12 -16.37 6.82
N LYS A 179 5.40 -16.18 7.15
CA LYS A 179 6.26 -15.17 6.56
C LYS A 179 6.39 -15.35 5.05
N ALA A 180 6.63 -16.58 4.58
CA ALA A 180 6.76 -16.87 3.16
C ALA A 180 5.46 -16.56 2.40
N GLU A 181 4.31 -16.99 2.93
CA GLU A 181 3.00 -16.72 2.33
C GLU A 181 2.68 -15.22 2.34
N TRP A 182 2.98 -14.51 3.44
CA TRP A 182 2.79 -13.07 3.55
C TRP A 182 3.54 -12.29 2.46
N GLU A 183 4.84 -12.53 2.32
CA GLU A 183 5.66 -11.84 1.32
C GLU A 183 5.26 -12.22 -0.11
N CYS A 184 4.88 -13.48 -0.33
CA CYS A 184 4.35 -13.94 -1.62
C CYS A 184 3.07 -13.18 -2.00
N CYS A 185 2.14 -13.01 -1.04
CA CYS A 185 0.90 -12.28 -1.24
C CYS A 185 1.12 -10.79 -1.51
N ARG A 186 2.01 -10.15 -0.75
CA ARG A 186 2.39 -8.75 -0.95
C ARG A 186 2.97 -8.52 -2.34
N LYS A 187 3.89 -9.37 -2.79
CA LYS A 187 4.49 -9.26 -4.11
C LYS A 187 3.46 -9.40 -5.24
N LYS A 188 2.54 -10.36 -5.13
CA LYS A 188 1.42 -10.53 -6.09
C LYS A 188 0.51 -9.32 -6.15
N LEU A 189 0.21 -8.69 -5.00
CA LEU A 189 -0.57 -7.46 -4.95
C LEU A 189 0.19 -6.30 -5.57
N TRP A 190 1.49 -6.17 -5.26
CA TRP A 190 2.35 -5.12 -5.80
C TRP A 190 2.41 -5.16 -7.32
N GLU A 191 2.62 -6.35 -7.92
CA GLU A 191 2.66 -6.52 -9.39
C GLU A 191 1.41 -6.00 -10.10
N ARG A 192 0.26 -6.02 -9.42
CA ARG A 192 -1.03 -5.58 -9.92
C ARG A 192 -1.44 -4.20 -9.42
N LEU A 193 -0.65 -3.58 -8.54
CA LEU A 193 -1.00 -2.34 -7.84
C LEU A 193 -1.51 -1.24 -8.78
N PRO A 194 -0.87 -0.94 -9.93
CA PRO A 194 -1.34 0.10 -10.84
C PRO A 194 -2.78 -0.13 -11.33
N THR A 195 -3.13 -1.40 -11.56
CA THR A 195 -4.45 -1.75 -12.10
C THR A 195 -5.59 -1.45 -11.13
N PHE A 196 -5.31 -1.41 -9.82
CA PHE A 196 -6.30 -0.99 -8.82
C PHE A 196 -6.62 0.51 -8.91
N PHE A 197 -5.67 1.31 -9.38
CA PHE A 197 -5.84 2.74 -9.62
C PHE A 197 -6.29 3.05 -11.06
N GLY A 198 -6.69 2.02 -11.84
CA GLY A 198 -7.13 2.19 -13.23
C GLY A 198 -5.99 2.49 -14.21
N LEU A 199 -4.75 2.22 -13.82
CA LEU A 199 -3.56 2.44 -14.64
C LEU A 199 -3.08 1.13 -15.32
N PRO A 200 -2.31 1.22 -16.43
CA PRO A 200 -1.64 0.07 -17.02
C PRO A 200 -0.69 -0.63 -16.03
N ALA A 201 -0.41 -1.91 -16.29
CA ALA A 201 0.58 -2.66 -15.50
C ALA A 201 1.95 -1.97 -15.51
N TRP A 202 2.77 -2.22 -14.49
CA TRP A 202 4.07 -1.55 -14.29
C TRP A 202 4.96 -1.48 -15.54
N LYS A 203 5.01 -2.56 -16.33
CA LYS A 203 5.82 -2.65 -17.55
C LYS A 203 5.40 -1.66 -18.66
N ASP A 204 4.12 -1.27 -18.67
CA ASP A 204 3.49 -0.42 -19.68
C ASP A 204 3.24 0.99 -19.14
N LEU A 205 3.34 1.19 -17.82
CA LEU A 205 3.11 2.47 -17.14
C LEU A 205 4.27 3.44 -17.39
N LYS A 206 3.94 4.66 -17.82
CA LYS A 206 4.89 5.73 -18.12
C LYS A 206 4.32 7.08 -17.69
N ASP A 207 5.21 8.03 -17.40
CA ASP A 207 4.82 9.41 -17.17
C ASP A 207 4.57 10.13 -18.50
N ASP A 208 3.75 11.17 -18.45
CA ASP A 208 3.56 12.08 -19.58
C ASP A 208 4.78 13.00 -19.70
N ASP A 209 5.18 13.31 -20.94
CA ASP A 209 6.27 14.25 -21.24
C ASP A 209 5.94 15.69 -20.79
#